data_AF-A0A136HKB0-F1
#
_entry.id   AF-A0A136HKB0-F1
#
_cell.length_a   1.000
_cell.length_b   1.000
_cell.length_c   1.000
_cell.angle_alpha   90.00
_cell.angle_beta   90.00
_cell.angle_gamma   90.00
#
_symmetry.space_group_name_H-M   'P 1'
#
loop_
_entity.id
_entity.type
_entity.pdbx_description
1 polymer ?
#
loop_
_entity_poly.entity_id
_entity_poly.type
_entity_poly.pdbx_seq_one_letter_code
_entity_poly.pdbx_strand_id
1 'polypeptide(L)'
;MKKLLITTALTLFSMCILAAPVDDARIALQTEWAQIKYETDKDQQEAMFKALAERSETTLAAFPNSAEIMIWRAIILSTYAGEKGGLGALGLVKDAKKLLETSIEIDPTALQGSAYTSLGSLYYQVPGWPIGFGSDKKAKAFLEKSLEINPDGIDSNFFNADFLIEQNKKAEAKALLEHALEAAPRPGRESADKGRRLEIQALLEKL
;
A
#
# COMPACT_ATOMS: atom_id res chain seq x y z
N MET A 1 25.88 64.05 11.63
CA MET A 1 25.42 63.57 10.30
C MET A 1 25.10 62.08 10.42
N LYS A 2 23.89 61.69 10.00
CA LYS A 2 23.28 60.36 10.12
C LYS A 2 23.89 59.34 9.13
N LYS A 3 24.13 58.10 9.56
CA LYS A 3 24.07 56.82 8.79
C LYS A 3 23.89 55.72 9.85
N LEU A 4 22.73 55.16 10.18
CA LEU A 4 21.64 54.49 9.46
C LEU A 4 22.03 53.18 8.75
N LEU A 5 21.72 52.06 9.45
CA LEU A 5 21.23 50.73 8.98
C LEU A 5 22.19 49.91 8.08
N ILE A 6 22.12 48.58 7.93
CA ILE A 6 21.03 47.59 7.96
C ILE A 6 21.60 46.27 8.52
N THR A 7 20.85 45.62 9.41
CA THR A 7 21.00 44.22 9.82
C THR A 7 20.45 43.33 8.71
N THR A 8 21.26 42.46 8.11
CA THR A 8 20.78 41.46 7.14
C THR A 8 20.40 40.18 7.87
N ALA A 9 19.14 40.05 8.28
CA ALA A 9 18.54 38.77 8.61
C ALA A 9 18.02 38.14 7.31
N LEU A 10 18.76 37.18 6.76
CA LEU A 10 18.31 36.43 5.58
C LEU A 10 17.43 35.26 6.05
N THR A 11 16.12 35.45 5.91
CA THR A 11 15.07 34.48 6.24
C THR A 11 15.12 33.28 5.29
N LEU A 12 15.38 32.09 5.84
CA LEU A 12 15.06 30.80 5.22
C LEU A 12 13.54 30.59 5.31
N PHE A 13 12.81 30.95 4.26
CA PHE A 13 11.39 30.60 4.15
C PHE A 13 11.08 30.24 2.70
N SER A 14 11.31 28.98 2.34
CA SER A 14 10.72 28.41 1.12
C SER A 14 10.92 26.89 1.10
N MET A 15 9.86 26.16 1.47
CA MET A 15 9.49 24.82 1.00
C MET A 15 8.31 24.31 1.84
N CYS A 16 7.07 24.62 1.45
CA CYS A 16 5.90 23.93 2.03
C CYS A 16 4.64 23.90 1.13
N ILE A 17 4.70 24.39 -0.11
CA ILE A 17 3.49 24.54 -0.95
C ILE A 17 3.08 23.21 -1.64
N LEU A 18 3.98 22.23 -1.75
CA LEU A 18 3.73 20.97 -2.47
C LEU A 18 3.18 19.82 -1.61
N ALA A 19 3.29 19.87 -0.28
CA ALA A 19 2.89 18.76 0.59
C ALA A 19 1.36 18.56 0.67
N ALA A 20 0.60 19.66 0.82
CA ALA A 20 -0.86 19.59 0.90
C ALA A 20 -1.51 19.01 -0.38
N PRO A 21 -1.09 19.40 -1.61
CA PRO A 21 -1.59 18.77 -2.84
C PRO A 21 -1.31 17.25 -2.94
N VAL A 22 -0.16 16.78 -2.46
CA VAL A 22 0.19 15.34 -2.46
C VAL A 22 -0.68 14.58 -1.47
N ASP A 23 -0.87 15.13 -0.27
CA ASP A 23 -1.73 14.53 0.76
C ASP A 23 -3.18 14.38 0.28
N ASP A 24 -3.75 15.43 -0.34
CA ASP A 24 -5.10 15.40 -0.89
C ASP A 24 -5.23 14.35 -2.00
N ALA A 25 -4.25 14.31 -2.92
CA ALA A 25 -4.20 13.32 -4.00
C ALA A 25 -4.10 11.89 -3.46
N ARG A 26 -3.27 11.66 -2.44
CA ARG A 26 -3.15 10.38 -1.74
C ARG A 26 -4.48 10.00 -1.09
N ILE A 27 -5.11 10.94 -0.38
CA ILE A 27 -6.39 10.73 0.31
C ILE A 27 -7.50 10.36 -0.68
N ALA A 28 -7.54 11.01 -1.85
CA ALA A 28 -8.50 10.67 -2.90
C ALA A 28 -8.31 9.23 -3.40
N LEU A 29 -7.07 8.82 -3.72
CA LEU A 29 -6.78 7.46 -4.20
C LEU A 29 -7.12 6.38 -3.16
N GLN A 30 -6.74 6.58 -1.89
CA GLN A 30 -7.02 5.58 -0.85
C GLN A 30 -8.52 5.44 -0.55
N THR A 31 -9.26 6.55 -0.63
CA THR A 31 -10.70 6.56 -0.36
C THR A 31 -11.46 5.87 -1.48
N GLU A 32 -11.15 6.19 -2.73
CA GLU A 32 -11.76 5.54 -3.91
C GLU A 32 -11.40 4.05 -3.93
N TRP A 33 -10.16 3.67 -3.60
CA TRP A 33 -9.77 2.26 -3.47
C TRP A 33 -10.62 1.52 -2.43
N ALA A 34 -10.81 2.10 -1.23
CA ALA A 34 -11.58 1.46 -0.16
C ALA A 34 -13.05 1.30 -0.53
N GLN A 35 -13.65 2.32 -1.14
CA GLN A 35 -15.03 2.29 -1.64
C GLN A 35 -15.20 1.17 -2.68
N ILE A 36 -14.30 1.08 -3.66
CA ILE A 36 -14.38 0.02 -4.68
C ILE A 36 -14.19 -1.36 -4.02
N LYS A 37 -13.21 -1.50 -3.12
CA LYS A 37 -12.88 -2.80 -2.54
C LYS A 37 -14.00 -3.35 -1.64
N TYR A 38 -14.59 -2.49 -0.81
CA TYR A 38 -15.42 -2.92 0.32
C TYR A 38 -16.90 -2.55 0.22
N GLU A 39 -17.26 -1.60 -0.65
CA GLU A 39 -18.64 -1.08 -0.74
C GLU A 39 -19.27 -1.27 -2.13
N THR A 40 -18.53 -1.85 -3.08
CA THR A 40 -18.99 -2.08 -4.45
C THR A 40 -19.20 -3.57 -4.71
N ASP A 41 -20.26 -3.89 -5.46
CA ASP A 41 -20.55 -5.25 -5.91
C ASP A 41 -19.40 -5.84 -6.73
N LYS A 42 -19.15 -7.13 -6.52
CA LYS A 42 -17.97 -7.83 -7.05
C LYS A 42 -17.86 -7.77 -8.58
N ASP A 43 -18.99 -7.80 -9.28
CA ASP A 43 -19.08 -7.74 -10.74
C ASP A 43 -18.69 -6.37 -11.33
N GLN A 44 -18.74 -5.30 -10.53
CA GLN A 44 -18.37 -3.95 -10.94
C GLN A 44 -16.92 -3.60 -10.58
N GLN A 45 -16.30 -4.31 -9.64
CA GLN A 45 -14.98 -3.97 -9.11
C GLN A 45 -13.89 -3.94 -10.18
N GLU A 46 -13.86 -4.89 -11.13
CA GLU A 46 -12.83 -4.92 -12.19
C GLU A 46 -12.85 -3.62 -13.00
N ALA A 47 -14.02 -3.20 -13.48
CA ALA A 47 -14.18 -2.01 -14.31
C ALA A 47 -13.82 -0.73 -13.53
N MET A 48 -14.21 -0.65 -12.25
CA MET A 48 -13.89 0.50 -11.41
C MET A 48 -12.41 0.57 -11.06
N PHE A 49 -11.76 -0.56 -10.75
CA PHE A 49 -10.31 -0.59 -10.52
C PHE A 49 -9.51 -0.27 -11.78
N LYS A 50 -10.00 -0.63 -12.97
CA LYS A 50 -9.39 -0.17 -14.23
C LYS A 50 -9.41 1.35 -14.33
N ALA A 51 -10.55 1.99 -14.07
CA ALA A 51 -10.67 3.45 -14.10
C ALA A 51 -9.79 4.13 -13.02
N LEU A 52 -9.74 3.57 -11.81
CA LEU A 52 -8.88 4.07 -10.74
C LEU A 52 -7.39 3.88 -11.08
N ALA A 53 -7.01 2.79 -11.76
CA ALA A 53 -5.65 2.60 -12.27
C ALA A 53 -5.27 3.70 -13.27
N GLU A 54 -6.13 4.06 -14.21
CA GLU A 54 -5.88 5.18 -15.15
C GLU A 54 -5.77 6.54 -14.42
N ARG A 55 -6.65 6.79 -13.45
CA ARG A 55 -6.62 8.01 -12.64
C ARG A 55 -5.32 8.12 -11.83
N SER A 56 -4.90 7.04 -11.16
CA SER A 56 -3.67 7.01 -10.38
C SER A 56 -2.41 7.23 -11.22
N GLU A 57 -2.46 6.94 -12.53
CA GLU A 57 -1.37 7.25 -13.46
C GLU A 57 -1.23 8.74 -13.67
N THR A 58 -2.37 9.40 -13.92
CA THR A 58 -2.45 10.85 -14.06
C THR A 58 -2.00 11.54 -12.78
N THR A 59 -2.40 11.01 -11.62
CA THR A 59 -1.93 11.50 -10.32
C THR A 59 -0.42 11.35 -10.15
N LEU A 60 0.16 10.19 -10.51
CA LEU A 60 1.60 9.99 -10.44
C LEU A 60 2.35 10.93 -11.40
N ALA A 61 1.81 11.21 -12.58
CA ALA A 61 2.40 12.16 -13.52
C ALA A 61 2.46 13.59 -12.94
N ALA A 62 1.48 13.98 -12.12
CA ALA A 62 1.49 15.25 -11.40
C ALA A 62 2.46 15.27 -10.20
N PHE A 63 2.73 14.11 -9.60
CA PHE A 63 3.59 13.96 -8.42
C PHE A 63 4.64 12.85 -8.60
N PRO A 64 5.56 12.98 -9.58
CA PRO A 64 6.39 11.86 -10.04
C PRO A 64 7.41 11.35 -9.02
N ASN A 65 7.68 12.11 -7.96
CA ASN A 65 8.65 11.77 -6.90
C ASN A 65 7.99 11.46 -5.55
N SER A 66 6.66 11.33 -5.48
CA SER A 66 5.99 10.96 -4.22
C SER A 66 5.97 9.44 -4.05
N ALA A 67 6.66 8.96 -3.02
CA ALA A 67 6.64 7.56 -2.62
C ALA A 67 5.22 7.10 -2.27
N GLU A 68 4.42 7.96 -1.61
CA GLU A 68 3.05 7.66 -1.24
C GLU A 68 2.15 7.43 -2.45
N ILE A 69 2.25 8.27 -3.49
CA ILE A 69 1.47 8.10 -4.73
C ILE A 69 1.92 6.85 -5.49
N MET A 70 3.23 6.57 -5.52
CA MET A 70 3.73 5.31 -6.11
C MET A 70 3.18 4.08 -5.38
N ILE A 71 3.19 4.08 -4.04
CA ILE A 71 2.66 2.97 -3.23
C ILE A 71 1.17 2.78 -3.49
N TRP A 72 0.37 3.86 -3.47
CA TRP A 72 -1.07 3.75 -3.73
C TRP A 72 -1.38 3.27 -5.13
N ARG A 73 -0.68 3.78 -6.15
CA ARG A 73 -0.82 3.25 -7.52
C ARG A 73 -0.49 1.76 -7.56
N ALA A 74 0.58 1.32 -6.90
CA ALA A 74 0.94 -0.09 -6.87
C ALA A 74 -0.11 -0.96 -6.17
N ILE A 75 -0.70 -0.50 -5.07
CA ILE A 75 -1.82 -1.18 -4.39
C ILE A 75 -3.04 -1.30 -5.32
N ILE A 76 -3.38 -0.21 -6.03
CA ILE A 76 -4.47 -0.18 -7.01
C ILE A 76 -4.20 -1.17 -8.14
N LEU A 77 -3.00 -1.16 -8.73
CA LEU A 77 -2.63 -2.09 -9.81
C LEU A 77 -2.65 -3.55 -9.36
N SER A 78 -2.17 -3.83 -8.14
CA SER A 78 -2.16 -5.17 -7.56
C SER A 78 -3.59 -5.67 -7.31
N THR A 79 -4.46 -4.80 -6.80
CA THR A 79 -5.88 -5.14 -6.57
C THR A 79 -6.59 -5.36 -7.91
N TYR A 80 -6.38 -4.46 -8.88
CA TYR A 80 -6.94 -4.59 -10.22
C TYR A 80 -6.50 -5.90 -10.89
N ALA A 81 -5.24 -6.30 -10.73
CA ALA A 81 -4.74 -7.56 -11.26
C ALA A 81 -5.47 -8.77 -10.67
N GLY A 82 -5.78 -8.75 -9.37
CA GLY A 82 -6.56 -9.79 -8.69
C GLY A 82 -8.01 -9.87 -9.19
N GLU A 83 -8.64 -8.72 -9.46
CA GLU A 83 -10.01 -8.67 -10.00
C GLU A 83 -10.08 -9.09 -11.47
N LYS A 84 -9.10 -8.66 -12.28
CA LYS A 84 -9.03 -8.95 -13.72
C LYS A 84 -8.68 -10.41 -14.01
N GLY A 85 -7.75 -10.98 -13.26
CA GLY A 85 -7.17 -12.29 -13.53
C GLY A 85 -6.51 -12.42 -14.92
N GLY A 86 -6.17 -13.66 -15.27
CA GLY A 86 -5.65 -14.01 -16.59
C GLY A 86 -4.31 -13.36 -16.97
N LEU A 87 -3.95 -13.43 -18.26
CA LEU A 87 -2.66 -12.95 -18.78
C LEU A 87 -2.48 -11.43 -18.61
N GLY A 88 -3.58 -10.67 -18.56
CA GLY A 88 -3.56 -9.23 -18.37
C GLY A 88 -3.15 -8.78 -16.96
N ALA A 89 -3.27 -9.67 -15.96
CA ALA A 89 -2.89 -9.39 -14.57
C ALA A 89 -1.36 -9.30 -14.38
N LEU A 90 -0.59 -10.07 -15.16
CA LEU A 90 0.85 -10.17 -14.97
C LEU A 90 1.61 -8.87 -15.27
N GLY A 91 1.15 -8.09 -16.25
CA GLY A 91 1.72 -6.77 -16.54
C GLY A 91 1.51 -5.80 -15.38
N LEU A 92 0.28 -5.76 -14.85
CA LEU A 92 -0.11 -4.89 -13.74
C LEU A 92 0.73 -5.14 -12.48
N VAL A 93 0.94 -6.40 -12.10
CA VAL A 93 1.75 -6.73 -10.92
C VAL A 93 3.24 -6.46 -11.13
N LYS A 94 3.76 -6.51 -12.37
CA LYS A 94 5.14 -6.12 -12.67
C LYS A 94 5.33 -4.61 -12.55
N ASP A 95 4.36 -3.82 -13.02
CA ASP A 95 4.37 -2.37 -12.87
C ASP A 95 4.24 -1.98 -11.38
N ALA A 96 3.33 -2.64 -10.65
CA ALA A 96 3.19 -2.46 -9.20
C ALA A 96 4.50 -2.75 -8.46
N LYS A 97 5.16 -3.88 -8.75
CA LYS A 97 6.46 -4.24 -8.18
C LYS A 97 7.50 -3.14 -8.41
N LYS A 98 7.63 -2.63 -9.64
CA LYS A 98 8.60 -1.58 -9.97
C LYS A 98 8.32 -0.29 -9.17
N LEU A 99 7.06 0.12 -9.09
CA LEU A 99 6.66 1.30 -8.31
C LEU A 99 7.00 1.16 -6.83
N LEU A 100 6.77 -0.01 -6.23
CA LEU A 100 7.08 -0.28 -4.83
C LEU A 100 8.59 -0.29 -4.57
N GLU A 101 9.37 -0.88 -5.48
CA GLU A 101 10.83 -0.86 -5.39
C GLU A 101 11.36 0.58 -5.46
N THR A 102 10.88 1.38 -6.41
CA THR A 102 11.25 2.81 -6.51
C THR A 102 10.75 3.62 -5.31
N SER A 103 9.57 3.35 -4.77
CA SER A 103 9.08 4.08 -3.60
C SER A 103 9.95 3.81 -2.36
N ILE A 104 10.48 2.59 -2.21
CA ILE A 104 11.42 2.24 -1.13
C ILE A 104 12.75 3.00 -1.28
N GLU A 105 13.23 3.20 -2.51
CA GLU A 105 14.43 4.00 -2.77
C GLU A 105 14.22 5.48 -2.39
N ILE A 106 13.00 6.01 -2.56
CA ILE A 106 12.65 7.40 -2.23
C ILE A 106 12.44 7.59 -0.72
N ASP A 107 11.55 6.80 -0.13
CA ASP A 107 11.27 6.80 1.29
C ASP A 107 10.88 5.37 1.74
N PRO A 108 11.81 4.64 2.40
CA PRO A 108 11.55 3.27 2.83
C PRO A 108 10.50 3.19 3.95
N THR A 109 10.17 4.29 4.61
CA THR A 109 9.19 4.34 5.70
C THR A 109 7.85 4.93 5.29
N ALA A 110 7.73 5.38 4.04
CA ALA A 110 6.51 5.97 3.50
C ALA A 110 5.29 5.08 3.80
N LEU A 111 4.22 5.72 4.28
CA LEU A 111 2.98 5.06 4.69
C LEU A 111 3.23 3.90 5.66
N GLN A 112 4.13 4.09 6.63
CA GLN A 112 4.49 3.11 7.64
C GLN A 112 4.98 1.79 7.03
N GLY A 113 5.83 1.88 6.00
CA GLY A 113 6.42 0.71 5.34
C GLY A 113 5.45 -0.09 4.48
N SER A 114 4.32 0.50 4.05
CA SER A 114 3.31 -0.19 3.22
C SER A 114 3.89 -0.79 1.93
N ALA A 115 4.97 -0.19 1.38
CA ALA A 115 5.65 -0.73 0.22
C ALA A 115 6.16 -2.17 0.44
N TYR A 116 6.69 -2.44 1.63
CA TYR A 116 7.20 -3.75 2.02
C TYR A 116 6.07 -4.77 2.20
N THR A 117 4.95 -4.37 2.83
CA THR A 117 3.75 -5.22 2.93
C THR A 117 3.28 -5.63 1.54
N SER A 118 3.11 -4.66 0.63
CA SER A 118 2.60 -4.93 -0.72
C SER A 118 3.57 -5.74 -1.58
N LEU A 119 4.88 -5.49 -1.51
CA LEU A 119 5.87 -6.35 -2.20
C LEU A 119 5.83 -7.76 -1.65
N GLY A 120 5.80 -7.90 -0.33
CA GLY A 120 5.62 -9.16 0.37
C GLY A 120 4.47 -9.98 -0.21
N SER A 121 3.28 -9.35 -0.26
CA SER A 121 2.07 -9.92 -0.87
C SER A 121 2.26 -10.35 -2.31
N LEU A 122 2.78 -9.46 -3.16
CA LEU A 122 3.01 -9.80 -4.55
C LEU A 122 3.97 -10.98 -4.73
N TYR A 123 5.00 -11.10 -3.90
CA TYR A 123 5.98 -12.18 -4.03
C TYR A 123 5.40 -13.57 -3.69
N TYR A 124 4.43 -13.71 -2.78
CA TYR A 124 3.81 -15.03 -2.54
C TYR A 124 2.56 -15.28 -3.40
N GLN A 125 1.90 -14.23 -3.89
CA GLN A 125 0.66 -14.37 -4.69
C GLN A 125 0.91 -14.50 -6.20
N VAL A 126 2.00 -13.94 -6.72
CA VAL A 126 2.32 -14.00 -8.15
C VAL A 126 3.05 -15.32 -8.48
N PRO A 127 2.79 -15.96 -9.65
CA PRO A 127 3.55 -17.13 -10.07
C PRO A 127 5.06 -16.90 -10.12
N GLY A 128 5.84 -17.95 -9.83
CA GLY A 128 7.29 -17.93 -9.94
C GLY A 128 7.82 -17.91 -11.38
N TRP A 129 9.14 -17.98 -11.51
CA TRP A 129 9.83 -18.12 -12.80
C TRP A 129 9.40 -19.42 -13.52
N PRO A 130 9.23 -19.41 -14.86
CA PRO A 130 9.53 -18.35 -15.81
C PRO A 130 8.39 -17.37 -16.10
N ILE A 131 7.21 -17.57 -15.52
CA ILE A 131 6.01 -16.80 -15.87
C ILE A 131 5.99 -15.46 -15.14
N GLY A 132 6.25 -15.46 -13.84
CA GLY A 132 6.26 -14.26 -13.01
C GLY A 132 7.53 -14.13 -12.17
N PHE A 133 7.40 -13.44 -11.05
CA PHE A 133 8.52 -13.11 -10.15
C PHE A 133 8.32 -13.64 -8.73
N GLY A 134 7.30 -14.47 -8.50
CA GLY A 134 6.98 -15.03 -7.19
C GLY A 134 8.19 -15.71 -6.52
N SER A 135 8.29 -15.53 -5.20
CA SER A 135 9.36 -16.09 -4.37
C SER A 135 8.99 -15.97 -2.88
N ASP A 136 8.66 -17.09 -2.23
CA ASP A 136 8.37 -17.14 -0.79
C ASP A 136 9.52 -16.59 0.06
N LYS A 137 10.77 -16.80 -0.38
CA LYS A 137 11.95 -16.25 0.28
C LYS A 137 11.92 -14.71 0.30
N LYS A 138 11.57 -14.09 -0.83
CA LYS A 138 11.45 -12.63 -0.90
C LYS A 138 10.19 -12.14 -0.20
N ALA A 139 9.08 -12.85 -0.33
CA ALA A 139 7.84 -12.56 0.37
C ALA A 139 8.09 -12.46 1.88
N LYS A 140 8.69 -13.51 2.47
CA LYS A 140 9.07 -13.54 3.88
C LYS A 140 9.95 -12.35 4.27
N ALA A 141 11.02 -12.08 3.52
CA ALA A 141 11.93 -10.98 3.86
C ALA A 141 11.23 -9.61 3.86
N PHE A 142 10.34 -9.36 2.90
CA PHE A 142 9.59 -8.10 2.83
C PHE A 142 8.50 -8.00 3.89
N LEU A 143 7.80 -9.10 4.18
CA LEU A 143 6.77 -9.15 5.22
C LEU A 143 7.35 -9.02 6.63
N GLU A 144 8.50 -9.62 6.90
CA GLU A 144 9.24 -9.40 8.16
C GLU A 144 9.65 -7.93 8.28
N LYS A 145 10.13 -7.32 7.19
CA LYS A 145 10.49 -5.91 7.18
C LYS A 145 9.28 -4.99 7.44
N SER A 146 8.10 -5.35 6.97
CA SER A 146 6.90 -4.56 7.22
C SER A 146 6.45 -4.61 8.69
N LEU A 147 6.62 -5.77 9.36
CA LEU A 147 6.38 -5.87 10.81
C LEU A 147 7.43 -5.10 11.64
N GLU A 148 8.68 -5.06 11.20
CA GLU A 148 9.70 -4.23 11.87
C GLU A 148 9.33 -2.74 11.87
N ILE A 149 8.71 -2.26 10.78
CA ILE A 149 8.35 -0.84 10.61
C ILE A 149 7.00 -0.54 11.26
N ASN A 150 6.03 -1.44 11.12
CA ASN A 150 4.67 -1.25 11.60
C ASN A 150 4.17 -2.53 12.33
N PRO A 151 4.68 -2.79 13.54
CA PRO A 151 4.39 -4.01 14.28
C PRO A 151 2.92 -4.14 14.71
N ASP A 152 2.23 -3.00 14.88
CA ASP A 152 0.83 -2.95 15.33
C ASP A 152 -0.15 -2.61 14.18
N GLY A 153 0.36 -2.59 12.94
CA GLY A 153 -0.42 -2.25 11.77
C GLY A 153 -1.39 -3.37 11.38
N ILE A 154 -2.64 -3.01 11.10
CA ILE A 154 -3.66 -3.98 10.67
C ILE A 154 -3.26 -4.70 9.37
N ASP A 155 -2.75 -3.97 8.38
CA ASP A 155 -2.40 -4.53 7.07
C ASP A 155 -1.08 -5.33 7.13
N SER A 156 -0.06 -4.86 7.86
CA SER A 156 1.22 -5.58 8.00
C SER A 156 1.01 -6.94 8.68
N ASN A 157 0.23 -6.98 9.75
CA ASN A 157 -0.10 -8.23 10.45
C ASN A 157 -1.01 -9.15 9.61
N PHE A 158 -2.03 -8.60 8.95
CA PHE A 158 -2.91 -9.39 8.08
C PHE A 158 -2.15 -10.10 6.96
N PHE A 159 -1.31 -9.39 6.21
CA PHE A 159 -0.60 -9.99 5.08
C PHE A 159 0.55 -10.92 5.52
N ASN A 160 1.15 -10.69 6.69
CA ASN A 160 2.06 -11.68 7.28
C ASN A 160 1.29 -12.94 7.68
N ALA A 161 0.11 -12.82 8.27
CA ALA A 161 -0.72 -13.97 8.60
C ALA A 161 -1.15 -14.74 7.34
N ASP A 162 -1.61 -14.05 6.30
CA ASP A 162 -2.01 -14.65 5.02
C ASP A 162 -0.86 -15.45 4.41
N PHE A 163 0.35 -14.89 4.39
CA PHE A 163 1.54 -15.62 3.97
C PHE A 163 1.81 -16.86 4.85
N LEU A 164 1.70 -16.76 6.17
CA LEU A 164 1.91 -17.90 7.07
C LEU A 164 0.87 -19.01 6.85
N ILE A 165 -0.37 -18.65 6.48
CA ILE A 165 -1.41 -19.63 6.10
C ILE A 165 -0.99 -20.41 4.87
N GLU A 166 -0.52 -19.73 3.82
CA GLU A 166 0.03 -20.37 2.60
C GLU A 166 1.23 -21.27 2.92
N GLN A 167 2.03 -20.92 3.95
CA GLN A 167 3.11 -21.77 4.45
C GLN A 167 2.67 -22.88 5.42
N ASN A 168 1.36 -23.12 5.60
CA ASN A 168 0.79 -24.10 6.54
C ASN A 168 1.10 -23.85 8.02
N LYS A 169 1.44 -22.61 8.40
CA LYS A 169 1.75 -22.19 9.77
C LYS A 169 0.56 -21.52 10.46
N LYS A 170 -0.56 -22.24 10.54
CA LYS A 170 -1.85 -21.69 10.99
C LYS A 170 -1.84 -21.10 12.41
N ALA A 171 -1.10 -21.71 13.34
CA ALA A 171 -1.03 -21.21 14.72
C ALA A 171 -0.34 -19.84 14.82
N GLU A 172 0.79 -19.67 14.11
CA GLU A 172 1.49 -18.39 14.01
C GLU A 172 0.61 -17.34 13.29
N ALA A 173 -0.07 -17.74 12.22
CA ALA A 173 -0.99 -16.86 11.49
C ALA A 173 -2.15 -16.38 12.36
N LYS A 174 -2.75 -17.26 13.17
CA LYS A 174 -3.85 -16.91 14.07
C LYS A 174 -3.43 -15.82 15.06
N ALA A 175 -2.25 -15.94 15.67
CA ALA A 175 -1.74 -14.94 16.60
C ALA A 175 -1.58 -13.56 15.94
N LEU A 176 -1.09 -13.51 14.69
CA LEU A 176 -0.99 -12.25 13.94
C LEU A 176 -2.36 -11.66 13.57
N LEU A 177 -3.34 -12.49 13.21
CA LEU A 177 -4.70 -12.03 12.92
C LEU A 177 -5.38 -11.47 14.16
N GLU A 178 -5.22 -12.11 15.32
CA GLU A 178 -5.71 -11.61 16.60
C GLU A 178 -5.05 -10.26 16.94
N HIS A 179 -3.73 -10.14 16.78
CA HIS A 179 -3.01 -8.87 16.94
C HIS A 179 -3.50 -7.78 15.97
N ALA A 180 -3.76 -8.14 14.70
CA ALA A 180 -4.29 -7.21 13.71
C ALA A 180 -5.66 -6.64 14.10
N LEU A 181 -6.49 -7.39 14.84
CA LEU A 181 -7.77 -6.89 15.36
C LEU A 181 -7.59 -5.89 16.51
N GLU A 182 -6.44 -5.80 17.13
CA GLU A 182 -6.15 -4.84 18.20
C GLU A 182 -5.59 -3.51 17.66
N ALA A 183 -5.26 -3.45 16.37
CA ALA A 183 -4.72 -2.26 15.72
C ALA A 183 -5.58 -1.01 15.97
N ALA A 184 -4.95 0.13 16.26
CA ALA A 184 -5.66 1.39 16.47
C ALA A 184 -6.42 1.82 15.19
N PRO A 185 -7.60 2.45 15.31
CA PRO A 185 -8.28 3.05 14.17
C PRO A 185 -7.38 4.07 13.45
N ARG A 186 -7.39 4.06 12.12
CA ARG A 186 -6.65 5.01 11.29
C ARG A 186 -7.62 6.12 10.83
N PRO A 187 -7.46 7.39 11.28
CA PRO A 187 -8.33 8.48 10.86
C PRO A 187 -8.36 8.63 9.33
N GLY A 188 -9.55 8.71 8.75
CA GLY A 188 -9.75 8.79 7.30
C GLY A 188 -9.56 7.46 6.55
N ARG A 189 -9.51 6.34 7.27
CA ARG A 189 -9.42 4.97 6.74
C ARG A 189 -10.49 4.05 7.32
N GLU A 190 -11.57 4.60 7.87
CA GLU A 190 -12.60 3.87 8.62
C GLU A 190 -13.26 2.75 7.78
N SER A 191 -13.58 3.03 6.52
CA SER A 191 -14.14 2.03 5.59
C SER A 191 -13.13 0.89 5.33
N ALA A 192 -11.87 1.23 5.05
CA ALA A 192 -10.81 0.25 4.83
C ALA A 192 -10.54 -0.60 6.08
N ASP A 193 -10.50 0.01 7.27
CA ASP A 193 -10.28 -0.70 8.53
C ASP A 193 -11.44 -1.64 8.85
N LYS A 194 -12.69 -1.19 8.63
CA LYS A 194 -13.88 -2.05 8.78
C LYS A 194 -13.80 -3.24 7.83
N GLY A 195 -13.53 -2.99 6.55
CA GLY A 195 -13.40 -4.05 5.54
C GLY A 195 -12.31 -5.06 5.89
N ARG A 196 -11.12 -4.59 6.26
CA ARG A 196 -9.99 -5.44 6.66
C ARG A 196 -10.29 -6.26 7.92
N ARG A 197 -11.00 -5.70 8.91
CA ARG A 197 -11.41 -6.44 10.11
C ARG A 197 -12.38 -7.59 9.79
N LEU A 198 -13.30 -7.37 8.84
CA LEU A 198 -14.18 -8.43 8.37
C LEU A 198 -13.40 -9.52 7.64
N GLU A 199 -12.42 -9.16 6.81
CA GLU A 199 -11.51 -10.12 6.16
C GLU A 199 -10.70 -10.93 7.19
N ILE A 200 -10.19 -10.28 8.24
CA ILE A 200 -9.48 -10.94 9.35
C ILE A 200 -10.40 -11.93 10.07
N GLN A 201 -11.61 -11.53 10.43
CA GLN A 201 -12.59 -12.39 11.10
C GLN A 201 -12.94 -13.61 10.24
N ALA A 202 -13.20 -13.40 8.95
CA ALA A 202 -13.50 -14.49 8.02
C ALA A 202 -12.32 -15.45 7.81
N LEU A 203 -11.06 -14.99 7.93
CA LEU A 203 -9.89 -15.87 7.93
C LEU A 203 -9.79 -16.67 9.23
N LEU A 204 -9.97 -16.02 10.39
CA LEU A 204 -9.93 -16.68 11.70
C LEU A 204 -10.95 -17.82 11.82
N GLU A 205 -12.15 -17.65 11.25
CA GLU A 205 -13.19 -18.69 11.23
C GLU A 205 -12.79 -19.95 10.43
N LYS A 206 -11.81 -19.84 9.53
CA LYS A 206 -11.33 -20.93 8.66
C LYS A 206 -10.08 -21.63 9.19
N LEU A 207 -9.44 -21.10 10.24
CA LEU A 207 -8.20 -21.64 10.82
C LEU A 207 -8.47 -22.72 11.87
#